data_AF-A0A3A1QT48-F1
#
_entry.id   AF-A0A3A1QT48-F1
#
_cell.length_a   1.000
_cell.length_b   1.000
_cell.length_c   1.000
_cell.angle_alpha   90.00
_cell.angle_beta   90.00
_cell.angle_gamma   90.00
#
_symmetry.space_group_name_H-M   'P 1'
#
loop_
_entity.id
_entity.type
_entity.pdbx_description
1 polymer ?
#
loop_
_entity_poly.entity_id
_entity_poly.type
_entity_poly.pdbx_seq_one_letter_code
_entity_poly.pdbx_strand_id
1 'polypeptide(L)' 'MGRTVTFAFQSMNFDGTEASETFTLEELGIDGELADGELKKNIDQVFHAWLCDKLNITFSVVMEEQKQE' A
#
# COMPACT_ATOMS: atom_id res chain seq x y z
N MET A 1 14.04 -13.96 -12.79
CA MET A 1 12.83 -13.12 -12.99
C MET A 1 12.17 -13.02 -11.63
N GLY A 2 12.26 -11.86 -10.98
CA GLY A 2 11.71 -11.64 -9.65
C GLY A 2 10.18 -11.54 -9.65
N ARG A 3 9.56 -11.60 -8.45
CA ARG A 3 8.13 -11.33 -8.30
C ARG A 3 7.86 -9.84 -8.48
N THR A 4 6.78 -9.51 -9.17
CA THR A 4 6.33 -8.14 -9.42
C THR A 4 4.99 -7.89 -8.74
N VAL A 5 4.75 -6.64 -8.37
CA VAL A 5 3.51 -6.16 -7.76
C VAL A 5 3.04 -4.93 -8.53
N THR A 6 1.73 -4.87 -8.81
CA THR A 6 1.12 -3.70 -9.44
C THR A 6 0.25 -2.99 -8.43
N PHE A 7 0.56 -1.71 -8.19
CA PHE A 7 -0.29 -0.80 -7.43
C PHE A 7 -1.21 -0.09 -8.40
N ALA A 8 -2.51 -0.10 -8.10
CA ALA A 8 -3.48 0.63 -8.88
C ALA A 8 -4.59 1.15 -7.97
N PHE A 9 -5.08 2.35 -8.28
CA PHE A 9 -6.30 2.86 -7.70
C PHE A 9 -7.10 3.61 -8.76
N GLN A 10 -8.41 3.62 -8.58
CA GLN A 10 -9.35 4.42 -9.35
C GLN A 10 -10.30 5.08 -8.37
N SER A 11 -10.37 6.41 -8.40
CA SER A 11 -11.34 7.15 -7.59
C SER A 11 -12.72 7.03 -8.20
N MET A 12 -13.69 6.55 -7.42
CA MET A 12 -15.10 6.52 -7.85
C MET A 12 -15.77 7.89 -7.76
N ASN A 13 -15.21 8.82 -6.97
CA ASN A 13 -15.81 10.13 -6.70
C ASN A 13 -15.20 11.27 -7.53
N PHE A 14 -14.03 11.04 -8.12
CA PHE A 14 -13.31 12.05 -8.90
C PHE A 14 -12.91 11.44 -10.24
N ASP A 15 -13.69 11.76 -11.26
CA ASP A 15 -13.45 11.31 -12.64
C ASP A 15 -12.04 11.71 -13.10
N GLY A 16 -11.33 10.79 -13.76
CA GLY A 16 -9.94 10.99 -14.20
C GLY A 16 -8.87 10.88 -13.10
N THR A 17 -9.26 10.59 -11.84
CA THR A 17 -8.29 10.34 -10.75
C THR A 17 -8.01 8.85 -10.63
N GLU A 18 -7.07 8.37 -11.44
CA GLU A 18 -6.56 6.99 -11.41
C GLU A 18 -5.04 6.98 -11.54
N ALA A 19 -4.41 5.93 -11.02
CA ALA A 19 -3.00 5.66 -11.26
C ALA A 19 -2.75 4.16 -11.21
N SER A 20 -1.82 3.68 -12.05
CA SER A 20 -1.29 2.32 -11.96
C SER A 20 0.22 2.34 -12.16
N GLU A 21 0.96 1.69 -11.28
CA GLU A 21 2.41 1.50 -11.41
C GLU A 21 2.80 0.07 -11.01
N THR A 22 3.74 -0.50 -11.74
CA THR A 22 4.26 -1.85 -11.51
C THR A 22 5.68 -1.75 -11.00
N PHE A 23 5.95 -2.50 -9.93
CA PHE A 23 7.24 -2.55 -9.27
C PHE A 23 7.69 -3.99 -9.12
N THR A 24 8.99 -4.21 -9.11
CA THR A 24 9.60 -5.42 -8.56
C THR A 24 9.62 -5.36 -7.04
N LEU A 25 9.63 -6.50 -6.35
CA LEU A 25 9.80 -6.51 -4.88
C LEU A 25 11.12 -5.84 -4.45
N GLU A 26 12.17 -5.97 -5.27
CA GLU A 26 13.48 -5.34 -5.05
C GLU A 26 13.41 -3.81 -5.08
N GLU A 27 12.64 -3.22 -6.02
CA GLU A 27 12.40 -1.77 -6.07
C GLU A 27 11.62 -1.24 -4.86
N LEU A 28 10.75 -2.08 -4.28
CA LEU A 28 10.04 -1.76 -3.05
C LEU A 28 10.88 -2.00 -1.79
N GLY A 29 12.10 -2.52 -1.92
CA GLY A 29 12.95 -2.91 -0.80
C GLY A 29 12.40 -4.08 0.03
N ILE A 30 11.51 -4.89 -0.56
CA ILE A 30 10.86 -6.03 0.09
C ILE A 30 11.62 -7.31 -0.25
N ASP A 31 11.96 -8.08 0.78
CA ASP A 31 12.59 -9.38 0.61
C ASP A 31 11.60 -10.38 -0.03
N GLY A 32 11.97 -10.92 -1.19
CA GLY A 32 11.12 -11.81 -1.98
C GLY A 32 10.98 -13.23 -1.41
N GLU A 33 11.77 -13.58 -0.39
CA GLU A 33 11.75 -14.87 0.31
C GLU A 33 10.85 -14.84 1.55
N LEU A 34 10.25 -13.69 1.89
CA LEU A 34 9.26 -13.57 2.97
C LEU A 34 8.06 -14.51 2.74
N ALA A 35 7.55 -15.04 3.86
CA ALA A 35 6.30 -15.77 3.86
C ALA A 35 5.14 -14.88 3.40
N ASP A 36 4.14 -15.45 2.73
CA ASP A 36 3.03 -14.70 2.09
C ASP A 36 2.32 -13.71 3.05
N GLY A 37 2.20 -14.05 4.33
CA GLY A 37 1.58 -13.17 5.33
C GLY A 37 2.41 -11.90 5.62
N GLU A 38 3.73 -12.04 5.72
CA GLU A 38 4.64 -10.91 5.94
C GLU A 38 4.80 -10.09 4.65
N LEU A 39 4.86 -10.77 3.51
CA LEU A 39 4.90 -10.12 2.20
C LEU A 39 3.67 -9.23 2.00
N LYS A 40 2.47 -9.74 2.28
CA LYS A 40 1.22 -8.97 2.18
C LYS A 40 1.24 -7.74 3.07
N LYS A 41 1.69 -7.86 4.33
CA LYS A 41 1.75 -6.73 5.27
C LYS A 41 2.71 -5.63 4.79
N ASN A 42 3.90 -6.00 4.31
CA ASN A 42 4.86 -5.04 3.77
C ASN A 42 4.30 -4.34 2.53
N ILE A 43 3.75 -5.11 1.58
CA ILE A 43 3.13 -4.57 0.37
C ILE A 43 1.99 -3.60 0.72
N ASP A 44 1.15 -3.92 1.69
CA ASP A 44 0.02 -3.08 2.11
C ASP A 44 0.48 -1.74 2.71
N GLN A 45 1.54 -1.75 3.53
CA GLN A 45 2.15 -0.53 4.07
C GLN A 45 2.75 0.35 2.97
N VAL A 46 3.47 -0.25 2.02
CA VAL A 46 4.06 0.48 0.90
C VAL A 46 2.98 1.02 -0.04
N PHE A 47 1.93 0.25 -0.29
CA PHE A 47 0.78 0.69 -1.09
C PHE A 47 0.08 1.90 -0.47
N HIS A 48 -0.13 1.91 0.84
CA HIS A 48 -0.72 3.07 1.53
C HIS A 48 0.14 4.33 1.41
N ALA A 49 1.46 4.20 1.57
CA ALA A 49 2.37 5.34 1.39
C ALA A 49 2.35 5.86 -0.05
N TRP A 50 2.37 4.96 -1.03
CA TRP A 50 2.25 5.29 -2.45
C TRP A 50 0.92 5.98 -2.79
N LEU A 51 -0.19 5.50 -2.22
CA LEU A 51 -1.51 6.10 -2.43
C LEU A 51 -1.57 7.53 -1.86
N CYS A 52 -0.99 7.76 -0.68
CA CYS A 52 -0.88 9.08 -0.08
C CYS A 52 -0.08 10.05 -0.94
N ASP A 53 1.06 9.59 -1.48
CA ASP A 53 1.90 10.39 -2.38
C ASP A 53 1.13 10.76 -3.66
N LYS A 54 0.48 9.79 -4.30
CA LYS A 54 -0.31 10.03 -5.53
C LYS A 54 -1.50 10.95 -5.33
N LEU A 55 -2.22 10.80 -4.23
CA LEU A 55 -3.36 11.66 -3.91
C LEU A 55 -2.94 12.99 -3.26
N ASN A 56 -1.65 13.15 -2.93
CA ASN A 56 -1.11 14.27 -2.18
C ASN A 56 -1.88 14.52 -0.87
N ILE A 57 -2.10 13.45 -0.10
CA ILE A 57 -2.83 13.47 1.17
C ILE A 57 -1.97 12.95 2.33
N THR A 58 -2.34 13.35 3.55
CA THR A 58 -1.80 12.78 4.78
C THR A 58 -2.96 12.26 5.62
N PHE A 59 -2.86 11.06 6.18
CA PHE A 59 -3.87 10.51 7.08
C PHE A 59 -3.25 10.06 8.40
N SER A 60 -4.08 9.93 9.43
CA SER A 60 -3.70 9.36 10.72
C SER A 60 -4.82 8.43 11.19
N VAL A 61 -4.45 7.20 11.56
CA VAL A 61 -5.39 6.24 12.14
C VAL A 61 -5.24 6.29 13.65
N VAL A 62 -6.33 6.62 14.35
CA VAL A 62 -6.39 6.60 15.81
C VAL A 62 -7.26 5.43 16.23
N MET A 63 -6.71 4.54 17.07
CA MET A 63 -7.46 3.45 17.70
C MET A 63 -7.56 3.72 19.20
N GLU A 64 -8.77 3.86 19.71
CA GLU A 64 -9.03 3.97 21.15
C GLU A 64 -9.41 2.59 21.70
N GLU A 65 -8.67 2.10 22.68
CA GLU A 65 -8.97 0.84 23.36
C GLU A 65 -9.98 1.12 24.49
N GLN A 66 -11.24 0.71 24.30
CA GLN A 66 -12.22 0.81 25.37
C GLN A 66 -11.88 -0.19 26.47
N LYS A 67 -11.32 0.32 27.57
CA LYS A 67 -11.09 -0.45 28.79
C LYS A 67 -12.47 -0.86 29.35
N GLN A 68 -12.80 -2.15 29.26
CA GLN A 68 -13.94 -2.70 30.01
C GLN A 68 -13.56 -2.70 31.50
N GLU A 69 -14.25 -1.87 32.29
CA GLU A 69 -14.24 -1.90 33.76
C GLU A 69 -15.09 -3.04 34.31
#